data_AF-A0A2W6IQ57-F1
#
_entry.id   AF-A0A2W6IQ57-F1
#
_cell.length_a   1.000
_cell.length_b   1.000
_cell.length_c   1.000
_cell.angle_alpha   90.00
_cell.angle_beta   90.00
_cell.angle_gamma   90.00
#
_symmetry.space_group_name_H-M   'P 1'
#
loop_
_entity.id
_entity.type
_entity.pdbx_description
1 polymer ?
#
loop_
_entity_poly.entity_id
_entity_poly.type
_entity_poly.pdbx_seq_one_letter_code
_entity_poly.pdbx_strand_id
1 'polypeptide(L)'
;MVKAPALWDISARKEVYDLLVALWPHLEEDARDTLVMRIAAGPPAWMSEHLTEADRDQLSARRIFERLRIMQRSDPERPHAAMEMELARLLETYPQWDIAPGDQAHFSFFSQSGWRAPDSVNDERRLEAMSASEIVEELATDQRDDALDDWRAMVASDWNKMMAVLRDVADRAGPDAELWTATLWGLRTKAATLTPGEDVLMLVAGMDDSLARDPSVSTAAAYLLESAASSAQFQEMPQENFWRAFDAVVQGVSQDETNSRTPDNSDWVAVAINTSMGNLALAFLNALFVRRPVVGGGIPADLRERCVHLLGNEVARHRPARVVFASRLSYLFAIDPDFTRLHLLPHFRWEHDETEALAVWQGFGWQPHLDPLLWNEIKTDFLSCFQEGRINLLGKTVSSLAQALAAAGLHFGLDDLPRQVTQGAISRMDPETRAGMLHWIVGALTRGDDQATDPDTIWAEKVKPWIQRFWPRDPQIRSPTEARPLVEIALATDEAFEDAVATVSSLIRPGENRFVLSELAASQHLNTHPRPALRLMDAFLSPNSPSWAFDDLRDVLDGILASDPTLRNDPVFARWDGFERARA
;
A
#
# COMPACT_ATOMS: atom_id res chain seq x y z
N MET A 1 -24.00 -7.44 -8.32
CA MET A 1 -22.64 -7.79 -8.77
C MET A 1 -22.65 -9.19 -9.35
N VAL A 2 -22.40 -9.33 -10.65
CA VAL A 2 -22.20 -10.64 -11.29
C VAL A 2 -20.84 -11.17 -10.80
N LYS A 3 -20.82 -12.33 -10.13
CA LYS A 3 -19.54 -12.96 -9.74
C LYS A 3 -18.83 -13.46 -10.98
N ALA A 4 -17.52 -13.20 -11.07
CA ALA A 4 -16.67 -13.77 -12.12
C ALA A 4 -16.73 -15.31 -12.07
N PRO A 5 -16.79 -16.01 -13.22
CA PRO A 5 -16.64 -17.46 -13.21
C PRO A 5 -15.28 -17.84 -12.62
N ALA A 6 -15.23 -18.83 -11.73
CA ALA A 6 -14.01 -19.23 -11.02
C ALA A 6 -12.81 -19.45 -11.96
N LEU A 7 -13.03 -20.06 -13.14
CA LEU A 7 -11.99 -20.28 -14.16
C LEU A 7 -11.26 -18.99 -14.59
N TRP A 8 -11.91 -17.84 -14.50
CA TRP A 8 -11.42 -16.55 -14.98
C TRP A 8 -11.20 -15.52 -13.88
N ASP A 9 -11.43 -15.88 -12.61
CA ASP A 9 -11.22 -14.99 -11.47
C ASP A 9 -9.73 -14.71 -11.27
N ILE A 10 -9.37 -13.42 -11.22
CA ILE A 10 -8.00 -12.96 -11.09
C ILE A 10 -7.49 -13.17 -9.65
N SER A 11 -8.39 -13.06 -8.67
CA SER A 11 -8.06 -13.19 -7.24
C SER A 11 -7.74 -14.63 -6.83
N ALA A 12 -8.20 -15.61 -7.61
CA ALA A 12 -7.99 -17.04 -7.40
C ALA A 12 -7.08 -17.67 -8.48
N ARG A 13 -6.25 -16.86 -9.18
CA ARG A 13 -5.45 -17.33 -10.31
C ARG A 13 -4.58 -18.54 -9.95
N LYS A 14 -3.86 -18.47 -8.82
CA LYS A 14 -2.95 -19.53 -8.40
C LYS A 14 -3.73 -20.81 -8.14
N GLU A 15 -4.80 -20.74 -7.37
CA GLU A 15 -5.65 -21.86 -6.99
C GLU A 15 -6.29 -22.51 -8.22
N VAL A 16 -6.72 -21.72 -9.20
CA VAL A 16 -7.25 -22.22 -10.47
C VAL A 16 -6.17 -22.93 -11.27
N TYR A 17 -4.95 -22.40 -11.32
CA TYR A 17 -3.87 -22.99 -12.09
C TYR A 17 -3.37 -24.29 -11.44
N ASP A 18 -3.20 -24.30 -10.12
CA ASP A 18 -2.90 -25.50 -9.34
C ASP A 18 -3.98 -26.58 -9.55
N LEU A 19 -5.26 -26.18 -9.55
CA LEU A 19 -6.36 -27.10 -9.82
C LEU A 19 -6.32 -27.65 -11.25
N LEU A 20 -6.04 -26.81 -12.26
CA LEU A 20 -5.93 -27.26 -13.65
C LEU A 20 -4.78 -28.28 -13.82
N VAL A 21 -3.62 -28.02 -13.21
CA VAL A 21 -2.46 -28.92 -13.21
C VAL A 21 -2.78 -30.24 -12.51
N ALA A 22 -3.43 -30.19 -11.34
CA ALA A 22 -3.77 -31.38 -10.58
C ALA A 22 -4.87 -32.22 -11.27
N LEU A 23 -5.86 -31.56 -11.88
CA LEU A 23 -7.04 -32.19 -12.44
C LEU A 23 -6.77 -32.77 -13.84
N TRP A 24 -6.03 -32.06 -14.69
CA TRP A 24 -5.85 -32.42 -16.11
C TRP A 24 -5.33 -33.86 -16.34
N PRO A 25 -4.30 -34.35 -15.63
CA PRO A 25 -3.82 -35.73 -15.79
C PRO A 25 -4.87 -36.80 -15.42
N HIS A 26 -5.87 -36.45 -14.62
CA HIS A 26 -6.88 -37.38 -14.11
C HIS A 26 -8.20 -37.34 -14.88
N LEU A 27 -8.34 -36.43 -15.85
CA LEU A 27 -9.55 -36.32 -16.68
C LEU A 27 -9.56 -37.36 -17.82
N GLU A 28 -10.74 -37.96 -18.01
CA GLU A 28 -11.10 -38.74 -19.20
C GLU A 28 -11.27 -37.83 -20.43
N GLU A 29 -11.21 -38.42 -21.63
CA GLU A 29 -11.19 -37.69 -22.91
C GLU A 29 -12.37 -36.72 -23.10
N ASP A 30 -13.60 -37.15 -22.83
CA ASP A 30 -14.80 -36.29 -22.92
C ASP A 30 -14.74 -35.05 -21.99
N ALA A 31 -14.14 -35.21 -20.81
CA ALA A 31 -13.97 -34.14 -19.85
C ALA A 31 -12.82 -33.20 -20.24
N ARG A 32 -11.76 -33.73 -20.84
CA ARG A 32 -10.67 -32.94 -21.42
C ARG A 32 -11.18 -32.07 -22.57
N ASP A 33 -11.98 -32.64 -23.48
CA ASP A 33 -12.62 -31.91 -24.57
C ASP A 33 -13.49 -30.76 -24.03
N THR A 34 -14.33 -31.06 -23.05
CA THR A 34 -15.22 -30.07 -22.42
C THR A 34 -14.42 -28.91 -21.81
N LEU A 35 -13.34 -29.21 -21.10
CA LEU A 35 -12.51 -28.20 -20.45
C LEU A 35 -11.75 -27.34 -21.47
N VAL A 36 -11.17 -27.96 -22.50
CA VAL A 36 -10.47 -27.25 -23.59
C VAL A 36 -11.43 -26.33 -24.34
N MET A 37 -12.62 -26.82 -24.72
CA MET A 37 -13.64 -25.98 -25.36
C MET A 37 -14.06 -24.80 -24.47
N ARG A 38 -14.20 -25.02 -23.16
CA ARG A 38 -14.58 -23.97 -22.21
C ARG A 38 -13.50 -22.90 -22.06
N ILE A 39 -12.23 -23.30 -22.07
CA ILE A 39 -11.09 -22.37 -22.03
C ILE A 39 -10.97 -21.62 -23.36
N ALA A 40 -11.08 -22.31 -24.50
CA ALA A 40 -11.02 -21.71 -25.84
C ALA A 40 -12.13 -20.67 -26.09
N ALA A 41 -13.30 -20.82 -25.45
CA ALA A 41 -14.37 -19.83 -25.50
C ALA A 41 -14.02 -18.48 -24.84
N GLY A 42 -12.96 -18.44 -24.02
CA GLY A 42 -12.45 -17.23 -23.38
C GLY A 42 -13.27 -16.72 -22.18
N PRO A 43 -12.76 -15.67 -21.50
CA PRO A 43 -13.48 -15.03 -20.41
C PRO A 43 -14.73 -14.28 -20.90
N PRO A 44 -15.76 -14.09 -20.04
CA PRO A 44 -16.91 -13.26 -20.36
C PRO A 44 -16.51 -11.83 -20.77
N ALA A 45 -17.14 -11.29 -21.82
CA ALA A 45 -16.81 -9.99 -22.40
C ALA A 45 -16.84 -8.83 -21.39
N TRP A 46 -17.77 -8.86 -20.42
CA TRP A 46 -17.91 -7.85 -19.38
C TRP A 46 -16.66 -7.68 -18.49
N MET A 47 -15.78 -8.69 -18.40
CA MET A 47 -14.55 -8.60 -17.60
C MET A 47 -13.49 -7.68 -18.22
N SER A 48 -13.65 -7.31 -19.49
CA SER A 48 -12.72 -6.50 -20.28
C SER A 48 -13.43 -5.42 -21.12
N GLU A 49 -14.66 -5.07 -20.75
CA GLU A 49 -15.47 -4.04 -21.42
C GLU A 49 -14.84 -2.63 -21.35
N HIS A 50 -14.03 -2.37 -20.33
CA HIS A 50 -13.32 -1.11 -20.12
C HIS A 50 -12.08 -0.94 -21.02
N LEU A 51 -11.70 -1.96 -21.79
CA LEU A 51 -10.53 -1.96 -22.68
C LEU A 51 -10.93 -1.74 -24.15
N THR A 52 -9.97 -1.28 -24.95
CA THR A 52 -10.11 -1.21 -26.41
C THR A 52 -10.32 -2.60 -27.01
N GLU A 53 -10.88 -2.69 -28.22
CA GLU A 53 -11.11 -3.98 -28.89
C GLU A 53 -9.81 -4.78 -29.09
N ALA A 54 -8.73 -4.12 -29.52
CA ALA A 54 -7.42 -4.74 -29.67
C ALA A 54 -6.84 -5.24 -28.34
N ASP A 55 -6.92 -4.44 -27.27
CA ASP A 55 -6.44 -4.83 -25.94
C ASP A 55 -7.28 -5.96 -25.33
N ARG A 56 -8.59 -5.94 -25.59
CA ARG A 56 -9.54 -6.97 -25.16
C ARG A 56 -9.21 -8.31 -25.80
N ASP A 57 -8.99 -8.32 -27.11
CA ASP A 57 -8.65 -9.52 -27.86
C ASP A 57 -7.31 -10.09 -27.44
N GLN A 58 -6.30 -9.23 -27.27
CA GLN A 58 -4.97 -9.63 -26.80
C GLN A 58 -5.03 -10.19 -25.37
N LEU A 59 -5.74 -9.52 -24.46
CA LEU A 59 -5.90 -9.98 -23.06
C LEU A 59 -6.65 -11.31 -23.00
N SER A 60 -7.74 -11.46 -23.77
CA SER A 60 -8.50 -12.69 -23.87
C SER A 60 -7.62 -13.83 -24.38
N ALA A 61 -6.94 -13.62 -25.51
CA ALA A 61 -6.00 -14.57 -26.10
C ALA A 61 -4.89 -14.98 -25.13
N ARG A 62 -4.31 -14.02 -24.37
CA ARG A 62 -3.28 -14.32 -23.37
C ARG A 62 -3.81 -15.20 -22.24
N ARG A 63 -5.02 -14.93 -21.74
CA ARG A 63 -5.64 -15.71 -20.66
C ARG A 63 -6.01 -17.12 -21.08
N ILE A 64 -6.43 -17.31 -22.34
CA ILE A 64 -6.67 -18.62 -22.95
C ILE A 64 -5.34 -19.37 -23.05
N PHE A 65 -4.33 -18.73 -23.64
CA PHE A 65 -3.00 -19.30 -23.84
C PHE A 65 -2.40 -19.82 -22.53
N GLU A 66 -2.36 -19.01 -21.47
CA GLU A 66 -1.72 -19.39 -20.20
C GLU A 66 -2.33 -20.65 -19.58
N ARG A 67 -3.67 -20.78 -19.62
CA ARG A 67 -4.37 -21.96 -19.06
C ARG A 67 -4.09 -23.22 -19.88
N LEU A 68 -4.21 -23.14 -21.20
CA LEU A 68 -3.93 -24.28 -22.08
C LEU A 68 -2.45 -24.69 -22.01
N ARG A 69 -1.53 -23.73 -21.95
CA ARG A 69 -0.08 -23.98 -21.91
C ARG A 69 0.35 -24.64 -20.60
N ILE A 70 -0.26 -24.27 -19.46
CA ILE A 70 -0.02 -24.92 -18.17
C ILE A 70 -0.53 -26.37 -18.17
N MET A 71 -1.75 -26.59 -18.68
CA MET A 71 -2.30 -27.94 -18.82
C MET A 71 -1.44 -28.81 -19.73
N GLN A 72 -0.99 -28.28 -20.87
CA GLN A 72 -0.06 -28.97 -21.78
C GLN A 72 1.23 -29.40 -21.07
N ARG A 73 1.83 -28.54 -20.25
CA ARG A 73 3.07 -28.85 -19.51
C ARG A 73 2.86 -29.86 -18.37
N SER A 74 1.66 -29.96 -17.80
CA SER A 74 1.36 -30.90 -16.71
C SER A 74 1.22 -32.37 -17.13
N ASP A 75 0.99 -32.65 -18.43
CA ASP A 75 0.77 -34.00 -18.94
C ASP A 75 1.36 -34.17 -20.36
N PRO A 76 2.70 -33.97 -20.52
CA PRO A 76 3.34 -33.93 -21.83
C PRO A 76 3.29 -35.27 -22.58
N GLU A 77 3.05 -36.37 -21.86
CA GLU A 77 2.96 -37.72 -22.42
C GLU A 77 1.60 -38.02 -23.08
N ARG A 78 0.56 -37.21 -22.81
CA ARG A 78 -0.79 -37.37 -23.37
C ARG A 78 -1.27 -36.06 -24.01
N PRO A 79 -0.77 -35.73 -25.22
CA PRO A 79 -1.18 -34.54 -25.93
C PRO A 79 -2.67 -34.60 -26.32
N HIS A 80 -3.32 -33.43 -26.36
CA HIS A 80 -4.74 -33.31 -26.67
C HIS A 80 -4.96 -32.49 -27.94
N ALA A 81 -5.54 -33.10 -28.98
CA ALA A 81 -5.58 -32.53 -30.33
C ALA A 81 -6.23 -31.13 -30.39
N ALA A 82 -7.37 -30.92 -29.73
CA ALA A 82 -8.05 -29.62 -29.73
C ALA A 82 -7.26 -28.52 -28.98
N MET A 83 -6.48 -28.91 -27.97
CA MET A 83 -5.64 -27.98 -27.20
C MET A 83 -4.42 -27.56 -28.02
N GLU A 84 -3.77 -28.53 -28.68
CA GLU A 84 -2.63 -28.28 -29.57
C GLU A 84 -3.03 -27.37 -30.73
N MET A 85 -4.19 -27.61 -31.33
CA MET A 85 -4.72 -26.78 -32.41
C MET A 85 -4.96 -25.33 -31.96
N GLU A 86 -5.55 -25.13 -30.78
CA GLU A 86 -5.82 -23.78 -30.26
C GLU A 86 -4.53 -23.06 -29.82
N LEU A 87 -3.57 -23.78 -29.21
CA LEU A 87 -2.25 -23.24 -28.90
C LEU A 87 -1.48 -22.85 -30.17
N ALA A 88 -1.53 -23.67 -31.22
CA ALA A 88 -0.91 -23.35 -32.51
C ALA A 88 -1.51 -22.08 -33.13
N ARG A 89 -2.84 -21.96 -33.13
CA ARG A 89 -3.56 -20.76 -33.61
C ARG A 89 -3.13 -19.49 -32.86
N LEU A 90 -2.97 -19.57 -31.53
CA LEU A 90 -2.52 -18.45 -30.71
C LEU A 90 -1.05 -18.09 -30.98
N LEU A 91 -0.18 -19.09 -31.16
CA LEU A 91 1.24 -18.89 -31.45
C LEU A 91 1.51 -18.40 -32.87
N GLU A 92 0.63 -18.65 -33.84
CA GLU A 92 0.69 -18.01 -35.17
C GLU A 92 0.53 -16.49 -35.07
N THR A 93 -0.35 -16.03 -34.18
CA THR A 93 -0.62 -14.60 -33.96
C THR A 93 0.38 -13.95 -33.00
N TYR A 94 0.83 -14.71 -31.99
CA TYR A 94 1.75 -14.25 -30.94
C TYR A 94 2.95 -15.21 -30.77
N PRO A 95 3.91 -15.24 -31.71
CA PRO A 95 5.01 -16.21 -31.70
C PRO A 95 5.93 -16.14 -30.48
N GLN A 96 5.96 -14.99 -29.81
CA GLN A 96 6.80 -14.72 -28.64
C GLN A 96 6.19 -15.17 -27.30
N TRP A 97 4.96 -15.70 -27.30
CA TRP A 97 4.29 -16.09 -26.06
C TRP A 97 4.80 -17.41 -25.51
N ASP A 98 5.21 -17.38 -24.25
CA ASP A 98 5.38 -18.57 -23.42
C ASP A 98 4.98 -18.25 -21.97
N ILE A 99 5.11 -19.24 -21.10
CA ILE A 99 4.91 -19.11 -19.65
C ILE A 99 6.19 -19.49 -18.90
N ALA A 100 6.38 -18.92 -17.71
CA ALA A 100 7.51 -19.23 -16.82
C ALA A 100 7.58 -20.74 -16.48
N PRO A 101 8.74 -21.27 -16.07
CA PRO A 101 8.85 -22.67 -15.63
C PRO A 101 8.24 -22.88 -14.24
N GLY A 102 7.80 -24.12 -13.96
CA GLY A 102 7.29 -24.54 -12.65
C GLY A 102 6.15 -23.67 -12.10
N ASP A 103 6.11 -23.55 -10.77
CA ASP A 103 5.07 -22.81 -10.04
C ASP A 103 5.07 -21.30 -10.34
N GLN A 104 6.17 -20.76 -10.90
CA GLN A 104 6.25 -19.35 -11.28
C GLN A 104 5.16 -18.97 -12.30
N ALA A 105 4.78 -19.92 -13.16
CA ALA A 105 3.70 -19.72 -14.14
C ALA A 105 2.34 -19.42 -13.48
N HIS A 106 2.17 -19.79 -12.20
CA HIS A 106 0.90 -19.69 -11.48
C HIS A 106 0.66 -18.30 -10.90
N PHE A 107 1.69 -17.45 -10.85
CA PHE A 107 1.61 -16.09 -10.33
C PHE A 107 1.55 -15.05 -11.46
N SER A 108 0.71 -14.03 -11.30
CA SER A 108 0.69 -12.87 -12.22
C SER A 108 1.95 -12.01 -12.10
N PHE A 109 2.58 -12.03 -10.92
CA PHE A 109 3.83 -11.38 -10.62
C PHE A 109 4.60 -12.30 -9.66
N PHE A 110 5.78 -12.75 -10.06
CA PHE A 110 6.65 -13.60 -9.25
C PHE A 110 7.90 -12.80 -8.90
N SER A 111 8.11 -12.58 -7.61
CA SER A 111 9.35 -12.04 -7.06
C SER A 111 9.90 -13.01 -6.04
N GLN A 112 11.12 -13.50 -6.29
CA GLN A 112 11.83 -14.38 -5.38
C GLN A 112 12.88 -13.58 -4.64
N SER A 113 12.81 -13.55 -3.30
CA SER A 113 13.90 -13.11 -2.45
C SER A 113 14.67 -14.36 -1.98
N GLY A 114 15.63 -14.84 -2.78
CA GLY A 114 16.48 -15.99 -2.45
C GLY A 114 16.92 -16.80 -3.67
N TRP A 115 18.14 -17.35 -3.61
CA TRP A 115 18.79 -18.14 -4.66
C TRP A 115 18.31 -19.60 -4.65
N ARG A 116 17.08 -19.89 -5.09
CA ARG A 116 16.68 -21.29 -5.37
C ARG A 116 16.42 -21.49 -6.86
N ALA A 117 17.00 -22.55 -7.43
CA ALA A 117 16.67 -23.03 -8.76
C ALA A 117 15.26 -23.67 -8.76
N PRO A 118 14.50 -23.59 -9.87
CA PRO A 118 13.08 -23.98 -9.91
C PRO A 118 12.77 -25.48 -9.71
N ASP A 119 13.77 -26.37 -9.68
CA ASP A 119 13.56 -27.81 -9.82
C ASP A 119 13.68 -28.63 -8.50
N SER A 120 13.81 -28.01 -7.32
CA SER A 120 14.06 -28.73 -6.05
C SER A 120 12.79 -29.16 -5.29
N VAL A 121 11.76 -29.66 -5.96
CA VAL A 121 10.48 -30.05 -5.33
C VAL A 121 10.58 -31.33 -4.47
N ASN A 122 11.71 -32.06 -4.54
CA ASN A 122 11.88 -33.34 -3.83
C ASN A 122 12.82 -33.32 -2.60
N ASP A 123 13.46 -32.20 -2.24
CA ASP A 123 14.46 -32.17 -1.14
C ASP A 123 13.97 -31.50 0.16
N GLU A 124 12.71 -31.04 0.24
CA GLU A 124 12.19 -30.25 1.39
C GLU A 124 12.25 -30.95 2.77
N ARG A 125 12.61 -32.24 2.85
CA ARG A 125 12.67 -33.03 4.10
C ARG A 125 13.95 -33.84 4.28
N ARG A 126 15.01 -33.55 3.54
CA ARG A 126 16.26 -34.32 3.61
C ARG A 126 16.84 -34.35 5.02
N LEU A 127 17.00 -33.18 5.66
CA LEU A 127 17.47 -33.09 7.05
C LEU A 127 16.45 -33.60 8.07
N GLU A 128 15.14 -33.53 7.78
CA GLU A 128 14.10 -34.06 8.67
C GLU A 128 14.26 -35.59 8.85
N ALA A 129 14.69 -36.30 7.81
CA ALA A 129 14.91 -37.74 7.82
C ALA A 129 16.23 -38.19 8.49
N MET A 130 17.21 -37.29 8.64
CA MET A 130 18.53 -37.57 9.22
C MET A 130 18.51 -37.58 10.75
N SER A 131 19.47 -38.22 11.41
CA SER A 131 19.68 -38.10 12.85
C SER A 131 20.33 -36.76 13.21
N ALA A 132 20.19 -36.30 14.46
CA ALA A 132 20.79 -35.04 14.91
C ALA A 132 22.32 -35.02 14.70
N SER A 133 23.01 -36.14 14.95
CA SER A 133 24.46 -36.26 14.74
C SER A 133 24.87 -36.13 13.26
N GLU A 134 24.08 -36.70 12.35
CA GLU A 134 24.37 -36.59 10.91
C GLU A 134 24.18 -35.16 10.41
N ILE A 135 23.17 -34.45 10.93
CA ILE A 135 22.94 -33.03 10.61
C ILE A 135 24.08 -32.17 11.16
N VAL A 136 24.55 -32.44 12.39
CA VAL A 136 25.72 -31.76 12.97
C VAL A 136 26.96 -31.96 12.10
N GLU A 137 27.20 -33.18 11.60
CA GLU A 137 28.34 -33.44 10.71
C GLU A 137 28.23 -32.67 9.40
N GLU A 138 27.05 -32.64 8.79
CA GLU A 138 26.82 -31.94 7.54
C GLU A 138 26.94 -30.41 7.69
N LEU A 139 26.32 -29.86 8.73
CA LEU A 139 26.38 -28.43 9.04
C LEU A 139 27.76 -28.00 9.53
N ALA A 140 28.62 -28.89 10.03
CA ALA A 140 29.99 -28.55 10.40
C ALA A 140 30.98 -28.53 9.21
N THR A 141 30.51 -28.76 7.97
CA THR A 141 31.36 -28.71 6.76
C THR A 141 31.40 -27.33 6.10
N ASP A 142 32.44 -27.07 5.30
CA ASP A 142 32.61 -25.80 4.58
C ASP A 142 31.69 -25.63 3.35
N GLN A 143 31.07 -26.71 2.84
CA GLN A 143 30.18 -26.67 1.67
C GLN A 143 28.76 -27.09 2.09
N ARG A 144 28.03 -26.14 2.68
CA ARG A 144 26.77 -26.42 3.37
C ARG A 144 25.62 -25.48 2.97
N ASP A 145 25.72 -24.74 1.87
CA ASP A 145 24.69 -23.78 1.46
C ASP A 145 23.32 -24.45 1.28
N ASP A 146 23.27 -25.58 0.57
CA ASP A 146 22.04 -26.38 0.40
C ASP A 146 21.53 -26.92 1.75
N ALA A 147 22.43 -27.31 2.64
CA ALA A 147 22.09 -27.78 3.99
C ALA A 147 21.56 -26.66 4.90
N LEU A 148 22.01 -25.41 4.73
CA LEU A 148 21.51 -24.26 5.50
C LEU A 148 20.07 -23.89 5.10
N ASP A 149 19.74 -24.02 3.81
CA ASP A 149 18.37 -23.84 3.32
C ASP A 149 17.42 -24.93 3.85
N ASP A 150 17.84 -26.19 3.78
CA ASP A 150 17.10 -27.31 4.37
C ASP A 150 16.96 -27.15 5.90
N TRP A 151 18.02 -26.65 6.55
CA TRP A 151 18.04 -26.39 7.98
C TRP A 151 17.02 -25.33 8.36
N ARG A 152 16.97 -24.22 7.62
CA ARG A 152 15.99 -23.15 7.83
C ARG A 152 14.55 -23.67 7.78
N ALA A 153 14.26 -24.60 6.86
CA ALA A 153 12.95 -25.25 6.78
C ALA A 153 12.68 -26.16 7.98
N MET A 154 13.64 -27.02 8.34
CA MET A 154 13.53 -27.98 9.45
C MET A 154 13.38 -27.31 10.82
N VAL A 155 14.06 -26.19 11.06
CA VAL A 155 14.02 -25.42 12.31
C VAL A 155 12.59 -25.03 12.71
N ALA A 156 11.71 -24.84 11.73
CA ALA A 156 10.30 -24.54 11.97
C ALA A 156 9.45 -25.80 12.31
N SER A 157 9.95 -26.99 12.02
CA SER A 157 9.22 -28.27 12.12
C SER A 157 9.49 -29.04 13.42
N ASP A 158 10.75 -29.11 13.88
CA ASP A 158 11.15 -29.94 15.04
C ASP A 158 12.06 -29.19 16.03
N TRP A 159 11.44 -28.63 17.08
CA TRP A 159 12.12 -27.82 18.09
C TRP A 159 13.21 -28.57 18.88
N ASN A 160 12.92 -29.80 19.32
CA ASN A 160 13.84 -30.56 20.16
C ASN A 160 15.07 -30.98 19.38
N LYS A 161 14.87 -31.45 18.15
CA LYS A 161 15.95 -31.84 17.24
C LYS A 161 16.80 -30.62 16.86
N MET A 162 16.16 -29.50 16.55
CA MET A 162 16.84 -28.23 16.26
C MET A 162 17.74 -27.79 17.43
N MET A 163 17.21 -27.75 18.66
CA MET A 163 18.00 -27.32 19.83
C MET A 163 19.16 -28.27 20.15
N ALA A 164 19.00 -29.58 19.91
CA ALA A 164 20.08 -30.54 20.05
C ALA A 164 21.20 -30.27 19.04
N VAL A 165 20.85 -30.10 17.76
CA VAL A 165 21.81 -29.81 16.69
C VAL A 165 22.54 -28.48 16.93
N LEU A 166 21.84 -27.41 17.30
CA LEU A 166 22.47 -26.11 17.57
C LEU A 166 23.51 -26.18 18.69
N ARG A 167 23.20 -26.89 19.78
CA ARG A 167 24.13 -27.06 20.91
C ARG A 167 25.37 -27.84 20.47
N ASP A 168 25.16 -28.97 19.80
CA ASP A 168 26.25 -29.85 19.39
C ASP A 168 27.16 -29.19 18.33
N VAL A 169 26.60 -28.41 17.40
CA VAL A 169 27.39 -27.62 16.45
C VAL A 169 28.17 -26.51 17.16
N ALA A 170 27.53 -25.76 18.07
CA ALA A 170 28.20 -24.70 18.82
C ALA A 170 29.36 -25.23 19.67
N ASP A 171 29.19 -26.39 20.32
CA ASP A 171 30.24 -27.05 21.10
C ASP A 171 31.41 -27.55 20.23
N ARG A 172 31.13 -27.94 18.97
CA ARG A 172 32.12 -28.53 18.05
C ARG A 172 32.88 -27.50 17.21
N ALA A 173 32.18 -26.51 16.66
CA ALA A 173 32.69 -25.55 15.68
C ALA A 173 32.85 -24.13 16.25
N GLY A 174 32.27 -23.84 17.42
CA GLY A 174 32.22 -22.50 18.00
C GLY A 174 31.05 -21.65 17.44
N PRO A 175 31.04 -20.34 17.70
CA PRO A 175 29.99 -19.44 17.23
C PRO A 175 29.99 -19.32 15.71
N ASP A 176 28.86 -19.68 15.09
CA ASP A 176 28.69 -19.75 13.65
C ASP A 176 27.57 -18.80 13.15
N ALA A 177 27.97 -17.66 12.58
CA ALA A 177 27.03 -16.63 12.15
C ALA A 177 26.07 -17.08 11.03
N GLU A 178 26.50 -17.93 10.10
CA GLU A 178 25.65 -18.38 8.99
C GLU A 178 24.57 -19.34 9.49
N LEU A 179 24.95 -20.30 10.33
CA LEU A 179 24.00 -21.22 10.95
C LEU A 179 22.99 -20.49 11.83
N TRP A 180 23.46 -19.55 12.65
CA TRP A 180 22.57 -18.72 13.48
C TRP A 180 21.64 -17.87 12.63
N THR A 181 22.13 -17.26 11.55
CA THR A 181 21.30 -16.49 10.61
C THR A 181 20.20 -17.36 10.00
N ALA A 182 20.55 -18.53 9.46
CA ALA A 182 19.57 -19.48 8.90
C ALA A 182 18.53 -19.93 9.95
N THR A 183 18.99 -20.20 11.18
CA THR A 183 18.13 -20.56 12.31
C THR A 183 17.11 -19.48 12.62
N LEU A 184 17.56 -18.24 12.82
CA LEU A 184 16.69 -17.11 13.17
C LEU A 184 15.68 -16.82 12.07
N TRP A 185 16.10 -16.92 10.80
CA TRP A 185 15.18 -16.80 9.67
C TRP A 185 14.11 -17.90 9.62
N GLY A 186 14.45 -19.13 10.03
CA GLY A 186 13.50 -20.24 10.17
C GLY A 186 12.52 -20.05 11.33
N LEU A 187 12.99 -19.47 12.44
CA LEU A 187 12.19 -19.23 13.65
C LEU A 187 11.31 -17.97 13.59
N ARG A 188 11.48 -17.09 12.60
CA ARG A 188 10.77 -15.80 12.53
C ARG A 188 9.25 -15.92 12.73
N THR A 189 8.60 -16.88 12.07
CA THR A 189 7.14 -17.08 12.18
C THR A 189 6.74 -17.72 13.51
N LYS A 190 7.61 -18.53 14.10
CA LYS A 190 7.39 -19.16 15.42
C LYS A 190 7.52 -18.15 16.56
N ALA A 191 8.35 -17.12 16.40
CA ALA A 191 8.48 -16.03 17.37
C ALA A 191 7.16 -15.28 17.60
N ALA A 192 6.24 -15.30 16.64
CA ALA A 192 4.91 -14.69 16.72
C ALA A 192 3.87 -15.54 17.48
N THR A 193 4.26 -16.64 18.11
CA THR A 193 3.36 -17.53 18.87
C THR A 193 3.73 -17.57 20.35
N LEU A 194 2.79 -17.83 21.25
CA LEU A 194 3.04 -17.90 22.70
C LEU A 194 4.13 -18.95 23.03
N THR A 195 3.90 -20.19 22.61
CA THR A 195 4.90 -21.27 22.63
C THR A 195 4.98 -21.85 21.23
N PRO A 196 6.16 -21.84 20.57
CA PRO A 196 7.51 -21.69 21.15
C PRO A 196 8.10 -20.27 21.21
N GLY A 197 7.35 -19.19 20.97
CA GLY A 197 7.94 -17.85 20.88
C GLY A 197 8.71 -17.38 22.12
N GLU A 198 8.26 -17.76 23.32
CA GLU A 198 9.01 -17.48 24.57
C GLU A 198 10.41 -18.11 24.56
N ASP A 199 10.51 -19.35 24.11
CA ASP A 199 11.78 -20.07 24.02
C ASP A 199 12.68 -19.46 22.94
N VAL A 200 12.09 -19.02 21.83
CA VAL A 200 12.80 -18.31 20.76
C VAL A 200 13.39 -16.98 21.27
N LEU A 201 12.62 -16.19 22.03
CA LEU A 201 13.13 -14.94 22.61
C LEU A 201 14.24 -15.20 23.64
N MET A 202 14.10 -16.27 24.44
CA MET A 202 15.14 -16.69 25.37
C MET A 202 16.43 -17.10 24.65
N LEU A 203 16.31 -17.79 23.51
CA LEU A 203 17.45 -18.18 22.67
C LEU A 203 18.23 -16.95 22.19
N VAL A 204 17.54 -15.92 21.68
CA VAL A 204 18.19 -14.67 21.23
C VAL A 204 18.78 -13.90 22.41
N ALA A 205 18.08 -13.83 23.55
CA ALA A 205 18.55 -13.15 24.76
C ALA A 205 19.78 -13.80 25.41
N GLY A 206 20.06 -15.06 25.09
CA GLY A 206 21.21 -15.83 25.59
C GLY A 206 22.33 -16.02 24.56
N MET A 207 22.25 -15.36 23.40
CA MET A 207 23.24 -15.46 22.34
C MET A 207 24.59 -14.88 22.76
N ASP A 208 25.68 -15.45 22.25
CA ASP A 208 27.02 -14.92 22.45
C ASP A 208 27.19 -13.51 21.85
N ASP A 209 27.93 -12.67 22.56
CA ASP A 209 28.23 -11.29 22.20
C ASP A 209 28.87 -11.14 20.81
N SER A 210 29.67 -12.11 20.36
CA SER A 210 30.30 -12.08 19.04
C SER A 210 29.29 -12.34 17.93
N LEU A 211 28.36 -13.28 18.13
CA LEU A 211 27.26 -13.56 17.22
C LEU A 211 26.27 -12.41 17.15
N ALA A 212 25.90 -11.84 18.31
CA ALA A 212 24.96 -10.73 18.36
C ALA A 212 25.50 -9.45 17.68
N ARG A 213 26.83 -9.32 17.54
CA ARG A 213 27.49 -8.24 16.79
C ARG A 213 27.64 -8.53 15.30
N ASP A 214 27.42 -9.76 14.86
CA ASP A 214 27.47 -10.10 13.44
C ASP A 214 26.28 -9.43 12.70
N PRO A 215 26.52 -8.70 11.58
CA PRO A 215 25.45 -8.01 10.86
C PRO A 215 24.35 -8.95 10.34
N SER A 216 24.69 -10.16 9.89
CA SER A 216 23.71 -11.10 9.33
C SER A 216 22.80 -11.67 10.43
N VAL A 217 23.39 -12.02 11.58
CA VAL A 217 22.68 -12.55 12.74
C VAL A 217 21.80 -11.48 13.37
N SER A 218 22.36 -10.30 13.63
CA SER A 218 21.61 -9.18 14.22
C SER A 218 20.47 -8.69 13.31
N THR A 219 20.65 -8.74 11.98
CA THR A 219 19.58 -8.50 11.02
C THR A 219 18.46 -9.53 11.15
N ALA A 220 18.79 -10.82 11.09
CA ALA A 220 17.78 -11.87 11.22
C ALA A 220 17.04 -11.79 12.57
N ALA A 221 17.76 -11.47 13.65
CA ALA A 221 17.17 -11.25 14.96
C ALA A 221 16.24 -10.02 15.00
N ALA A 222 16.58 -8.91 14.35
CA ALA A 222 15.72 -7.72 14.29
C ALA A 222 14.38 -8.02 13.61
N TYR A 223 14.39 -8.77 12.50
CA TYR A 223 13.17 -9.22 11.82
C TYR A 223 12.36 -10.22 12.66
N LEU A 224 13.04 -11.07 13.43
CA LEU A 224 12.40 -12.00 14.35
C LEU A 224 11.72 -11.26 15.51
N LEU A 225 12.38 -10.25 16.09
CA LEU A 225 11.81 -9.41 17.15
C LEU A 225 10.61 -8.60 16.65
N GLU A 226 10.68 -8.06 15.43
CA GLU A 226 9.54 -7.39 14.79
C GLU A 226 8.35 -8.34 14.66
N SER A 227 8.57 -9.55 14.12
CA SER A 227 7.54 -10.58 13.97
C SER A 227 6.91 -10.96 15.33
N ALA A 228 7.72 -11.10 16.38
CA ALA A 228 7.23 -11.36 17.72
C ALA A 228 6.35 -10.21 18.23
N ALA A 229 6.83 -8.97 18.18
CA ALA A 229 6.13 -7.81 18.71
C ALA A 229 4.86 -7.43 17.92
N SER A 230 4.80 -7.77 16.63
CA SER A 230 3.64 -7.57 15.75
C SER A 230 2.50 -8.57 16.01
N SER A 231 2.76 -9.65 16.75
CA SER A 231 1.74 -10.65 17.08
C SER A 231 0.75 -10.17 18.13
N ALA A 232 -0.53 -10.49 17.95
CA ALA A 232 -1.54 -10.29 18.99
C ALA A 232 -1.22 -11.07 20.28
N GLN A 233 -0.51 -12.20 20.17
CA GLN A 233 -0.13 -13.04 21.31
C GLN A 233 1.00 -12.43 22.15
N PHE A 234 1.71 -11.42 21.64
CA PHE A 234 2.82 -10.78 22.35
C PHE A 234 2.40 -10.16 23.69
N GLN A 235 1.14 -9.73 23.81
CA GLN A 235 0.59 -9.17 25.06
C GLN A 235 0.53 -10.22 26.19
N GLU A 236 0.47 -11.50 25.83
CA GLU A 236 0.40 -12.62 26.76
C GLU A 236 1.79 -13.17 27.12
N MET A 237 2.84 -12.75 26.39
CA MET A 237 4.22 -13.22 26.58
C MET A 237 4.98 -12.38 27.64
N PRO A 238 5.85 -13.01 28.45
CA PRO A 238 6.82 -12.29 29.28
C PRO A 238 7.77 -11.43 28.44
N GLN A 239 7.70 -10.12 28.61
CA GLN A 239 8.49 -9.17 27.80
C GLN A 239 9.97 -9.06 28.23
N GLU A 240 10.37 -9.63 29.37
CA GLU A 240 11.75 -9.53 29.86
C GLU A 240 12.76 -10.10 28.85
N ASN A 241 12.49 -11.29 28.31
CA ASN A 241 13.35 -11.91 27.30
C ASN A 241 13.32 -11.15 25.98
N PHE A 242 12.19 -10.53 25.61
CA PHE A 242 12.13 -9.65 24.44
C PHE A 242 13.10 -8.47 24.58
N TRP A 243 13.07 -7.77 25.72
CA TRP A 243 13.95 -6.61 25.94
C TRP A 243 15.42 -7.00 26.09
N ARG A 244 15.71 -8.17 26.68
CA ARG A 244 17.08 -8.72 26.71
C ARG A 244 17.59 -9.08 25.31
N ALA A 245 16.75 -9.72 24.49
CA ALA A 245 17.07 -10.04 23.11
C ALA A 245 17.29 -8.76 22.28
N PHE A 246 16.43 -7.75 22.48
CA PHE A 246 16.59 -6.42 21.88
C PHE A 246 17.95 -5.80 22.22
N ASP A 247 18.31 -5.79 23.51
CA ASP A 247 19.57 -5.20 23.98
C ASP A 247 20.81 -5.95 23.48
N ALA A 248 20.70 -7.27 23.32
CA ALA A 248 21.80 -8.08 22.80
C ALA A 248 22.17 -7.69 21.37
N VAL A 249 21.16 -7.45 20.51
CA VAL A 249 21.38 -7.29 19.06
C VAL A 249 21.50 -5.83 18.60
N VAL A 250 21.09 -4.86 19.43
CA VAL A 250 21.06 -3.44 19.04
C VAL A 250 22.43 -2.92 18.58
N GLN A 251 23.52 -3.39 19.20
CA GLN A 251 24.88 -3.03 18.81
C GLN A 251 25.23 -3.56 17.42
N GLY A 252 24.94 -4.83 17.11
CA GLY A 252 25.14 -5.40 15.78
C GLY A 252 24.32 -4.68 14.71
N VAL A 253 23.04 -4.42 15.00
CA VAL A 253 22.14 -3.65 14.13
C VAL A 253 22.69 -2.24 13.86
N SER A 254 23.23 -1.54 14.87
CA SER A 254 23.83 -0.21 14.68
C SER A 254 25.06 -0.20 13.76
N GLN A 255 25.71 -1.35 13.59
CA GLN A 255 26.90 -1.50 12.75
C GLN A 255 26.61 -1.96 11.33
N ASP A 256 25.40 -2.44 11.05
CA ASP A 256 25.00 -2.89 9.72
C ASP A 256 24.98 -1.73 8.71
N GLU A 257 25.83 -1.85 7.68
CA GLU A 257 26.02 -0.84 6.64
C GLU A 257 24.79 -0.69 5.73
N THR A 258 23.96 -1.74 5.60
CA THR A 258 22.75 -1.68 4.77
C THR A 258 21.75 -0.65 5.29
N ASN A 259 21.79 -0.33 6.58
CA ASN A 259 20.97 0.72 7.18
C ASN A 259 21.30 2.14 6.68
N SER A 260 22.48 2.34 6.10
CA SER A 260 22.89 3.63 5.52
C SER A 260 22.63 3.73 4.01
N ARG A 261 22.00 2.72 3.41
CA ARG A 261 21.68 2.70 1.99
C ARG A 261 20.77 3.86 1.62
N THR A 262 21.16 4.60 0.59
CA THR A 262 20.31 5.62 -0.02
C THR A 262 19.40 4.94 -1.06
N PRO A 263 18.08 5.18 -1.05
CA PRO A 263 17.17 4.62 -2.04
C PRO A 263 17.39 5.20 -3.43
N ASP A 264 17.42 4.33 -4.45
CA ASP A 264 17.58 4.73 -5.86
C ASP A 264 16.40 5.58 -6.37
N ASN A 265 15.20 5.34 -5.85
CA ASN A 265 13.95 6.04 -6.18
C ASN A 265 13.53 7.06 -5.11
N SER A 266 14.42 7.42 -4.19
CA SER A 266 14.11 8.27 -3.03
C SER A 266 13.02 7.73 -2.10
N ASP A 267 12.67 6.43 -2.11
CA ASP A 267 11.66 5.83 -1.21
C ASP A 267 12.28 5.36 0.11
N TRP A 268 12.40 6.28 1.07
CA TRP A 268 12.98 6.00 2.38
C TRP A 268 12.12 5.09 3.26
N VAL A 269 10.80 5.05 3.04
CA VAL A 269 9.89 4.14 3.76
C VAL A 269 10.18 2.70 3.35
N ALA A 270 10.34 2.44 2.05
CA ALA A 270 10.72 1.11 1.56
C ALA A 270 12.07 0.66 2.12
N VAL A 271 13.07 1.55 2.22
CA VAL A 271 14.34 1.21 2.88
C VAL A 271 14.14 0.92 4.36
N ALA A 272 13.38 1.76 5.07
CA ALA A 272 13.21 1.64 6.52
C ALA A 272 12.62 0.28 6.90
N ILE A 273 11.55 -0.17 6.25
CA ILE A 273 10.91 -1.45 6.58
C ILE A 273 11.71 -2.67 6.09
N ASN A 274 12.72 -2.48 5.24
CA ASN A 274 13.56 -3.55 4.68
C ASN A 274 15.01 -3.53 5.21
N THR A 275 15.23 -2.92 6.38
CA THR A 275 16.56 -2.86 7.01
C THR A 275 16.48 -3.29 8.48
N SER A 276 17.61 -3.75 9.03
CA SER A 276 17.68 -4.25 10.40
C SER A 276 17.29 -3.18 11.42
N MET A 277 17.76 -1.94 11.24
CA MET A 277 17.46 -0.83 12.14
C MET A 277 15.97 -0.44 12.13
N GLY A 278 15.33 -0.41 10.96
CA GLY A 278 13.92 -0.09 10.89
C GLY A 278 13.03 -1.21 11.42
N ASN A 279 13.39 -2.49 11.22
CA ASN A 279 12.69 -3.61 11.85
C ASN A 279 12.85 -3.59 13.38
N LEU A 280 14.04 -3.28 13.88
CA LEU A 280 14.25 -3.13 15.32
C LEU A 280 13.43 -1.97 15.92
N ALA A 281 13.29 -0.86 15.18
CA ALA A 281 12.41 0.25 15.55
C ALA A 281 10.92 -0.12 15.54
N LEU A 282 10.46 -0.89 14.55
CA LEU A 282 9.09 -1.43 14.53
C LEU A 282 8.84 -2.34 15.73
N ALA A 283 9.77 -3.25 16.03
CA ALA A 283 9.71 -4.12 17.19
C ALA A 283 9.58 -3.31 18.50
N PHE A 284 10.39 -2.26 18.64
CA PHE A 284 10.33 -1.36 19.79
C PHE A 284 8.97 -0.66 19.91
N LEU A 285 8.46 -0.06 18.84
CA LEU A 285 7.19 0.68 18.87
C LEU A 285 6.01 -0.26 19.16
N ASN A 286 5.97 -1.44 18.57
CA ASN A 286 4.94 -2.43 18.83
C ASN A 286 4.95 -2.87 20.30
N ALA A 287 6.13 -3.17 20.85
CA ALA A 287 6.27 -3.53 22.26
C ALA A 287 5.94 -2.36 23.21
N LEU A 288 6.26 -1.11 22.83
CA LEU A 288 5.85 0.09 23.57
C LEU A 288 4.32 0.23 23.59
N PHE A 289 3.64 0.06 22.46
CA PHE A 289 2.20 0.28 22.35
C PHE A 289 1.38 -0.79 23.07
N VAL A 290 1.94 -1.99 23.23
CA VAL A 290 1.37 -3.04 24.09
C VAL A 290 1.26 -2.60 25.55
N ARG A 291 2.15 -1.72 26.02
CA ARG A 291 2.07 -1.14 27.38
C ARG A 291 0.97 -0.08 27.52
N ARG A 292 0.28 0.27 26.43
CA ARG A 292 -0.82 1.25 26.38
C ARG A 292 -0.46 2.57 27.09
N PRO A 293 0.63 3.23 26.69
CA PRO A 293 0.99 4.53 27.26
C PRO A 293 -0.17 5.52 27.11
N VAL A 294 -0.40 6.30 28.15
CA VAL A 294 -1.46 7.32 28.19
C VAL A 294 -0.91 8.67 27.70
N VAL A 295 -1.79 9.53 27.22
CA VAL A 295 -1.46 10.91 26.82
C VAL A 295 -0.79 11.65 27.98
N GLY A 296 0.37 12.25 27.73
CA GLY A 296 1.19 12.93 28.73
C GLY A 296 1.86 12.03 29.77
N GLY A 297 1.74 10.70 29.65
CA GLY A 297 2.33 9.74 30.57
C GLY A 297 3.86 9.57 30.42
N GLY A 298 4.42 10.06 29.32
CA GLY A 298 5.83 9.89 28.98
C GLY A 298 6.16 8.51 28.42
N ILE A 299 7.32 8.39 27.76
CA ILE A 299 7.88 7.08 27.43
C ILE A 299 8.30 6.40 28.75
N PRO A 300 7.94 5.12 28.99
CA PRO A 300 8.34 4.40 30.20
C PRO A 300 9.83 4.51 30.47
N ALA A 301 10.20 4.77 31.73
CA ALA A 301 11.58 5.09 32.11
C ALA A 301 12.58 3.99 31.71
N ASP A 302 12.17 2.72 31.78
CA ASP A 302 12.97 1.57 31.39
C ASP A 302 13.16 1.44 29.86
N LEU A 303 12.34 2.12 29.06
CA LEU A 303 12.43 2.11 27.58
C LEU A 303 13.08 3.37 27.00
N ARG A 304 13.25 4.42 27.81
CA ARG A 304 13.71 5.73 27.34
C ARG A 304 15.10 5.66 26.70
N GLU A 305 16.06 4.98 27.33
CA GLU A 305 17.42 4.86 26.77
C GLU A 305 17.45 4.07 25.47
N ARG A 306 16.67 2.98 25.38
CA ARG A 306 16.51 2.19 24.14
C ARG A 306 15.96 3.04 23.01
N CYS A 307 14.96 3.87 23.31
CA CYS A 307 14.36 4.79 22.34
C CYS A 307 15.38 5.81 21.82
N VAL A 308 16.15 6.45 22.72
CA VAL A 308 17.19 7.42 22.33
C VAL A 308 18.28 6.74 21.50
N HIS A 309 18.67 5.52 21.88
CA HIS A 309 19.67 4.76 21.15
C HIS A 309 19.22 4.45 19.71
N LEU A 310 17.97 4.03 19.51
CA LEU A 310 17.41 3.80 18.17
C LEU A 310 17.41 5.08 17.32
N LEU A 311 17.01 6.21 17.91
CA LEU A 311 16.98 7.49 17.17
C LEU A 311 18.37 7.95 16.74
N GLY A 312 19.43 7.61 17.49
CA GLY A 312 20.83 7.70 17.07
C GLY A 312 21.19 9.00 16.34
N ASN A 313 21.06 10.14 17.04
CA ASN A 313 21.20 11.49 16.51
C ASN A 313 22.36 11.61 15.50
N GLU A 314 22.06 12.10 14.29
CA GLU A 314 23.03 12.40 13.22
C GLU A 314 23.83 11.19 12.70
N VAL A 315 23.48 9.96 13.09
CA VAL A 315 24.05 8.74 12.52
C VAL A 315 23.17 8.26 11.37
N ALA A 316 23.74 8.16 10.17
CA ALA A 316 23.02 7.77 8.95
C ALA A 316 22.39 6.37 9.06
N ARG A 317 23.08 5.41 9.70
CA ARG A 317 22.56 4.05 9.95
C ARG A 317 21.32 4.01 10.87
N HIS A 318 21.03 5.08 11.59
CA HIS A 318 19.84 5.19 12.44
C HIS A 318 18.64 5.84 11.73
N ARG A 319 18.83 6.34 10.49
CA ARG A 319 17.76 6.96 9.71
C ARG A 319 16.55 6.04 9.50
N PRO A 320 16.70 4.73 9.19
CA PRO A 320 15.56 3.80 9.14
C PRO A 320 14.67 3.83 10.39
N ALA A 321 15.28 3.88 11.58
CA ALA A 321 14.52 4.02 12.81
C ALA A 321 13.77 5.36 12.85
N ARG A 322 14.41 6.48 12.53
CA ARG A 322 13.76 7.79 12.53
C ARG A 322 12.60 7.89 11.54
N VAL A 323 12.69 7.24 10.37
CA VAL A 323 11.57 7.11 9.41
C VAL A 323 10.40 6.34 10.03
N VAL A 324 10.67 5.23 10.71
CA VAL A 324 9.65 4.43 11.41
C VAL A 324 9.01 5.22 12.55
N PHE A 325 9.80 5.91 13.37
CA PHE A 325 9.30 6.78 14.44
C PHE A 325 8.46 7.94 13.90
N ALA A 326 8.88 8.56 12.79
CA ALA A 326 8.14 9.62 12.12
C ALA A 326 6.74 9.17 11.68
N SER A 327 6.58 7.90 11.27
CA SER A 327 5.28 7.32 10.92
C SER A 327 4.30 7.21 12.10
N ARG A 328 4.76 7.43 13.34
CA ARG A 328 3.96 7.45 14.58
C ARG A 328 4.09 8.78 15.33
N LEU A 329 4.51 9.85 14.64
CA LEU A 329 4.85 11.14 15.25
C LEU A 329 3.74 11.69 16.16
N SER A 330 2.49 11.76 15.69
CA SER A 330 1.38 12.32 16.49
C SER A 330 1.13 11.52 17.77
N TYR A 331 1.22 10.19 17.70
CA TYR A 331 1.03 9.35 18.89
C TYR A 331 2.19 9.52 19.90
N LEU A 332 3.44 9.53 19.41
CA LEU A 332 4.61 9.77 20.25
C LEU A 332 4.58 11.17 20.90
N PHE A 333 4.18 12.18 20.13
CA PHE A 333 4.04 13.54 20.63
C PHE A 333 2.93 13.64 21.67
N ALA A 334 1.80 12.94 21.50
CA ALA A 334 0.72 12.91 22.47
C ALA A 334 1.14 12.26 23.81
N ILE A 335 2.01 11.25 23.77
CA ILE A 335 2.49 10.55 24.98
C ILE A 335 3.58 11.35 25.69
N ASP A 336 4.57 11.83 24.94
CA ASP A 336 5.76 12.50 25.47
C ASP A 336 6.20 13.66 24.55
N PRO A 337 5.54 14.84 24.67
CA PRO A 337 5.87 16.01 23.87
C PRO A 337 7.33 16.45 24.04
N ASP A 338 7.84 16.43 25.27
CA ASP A 338 9.19 16.93 25.57
C ASP A 338 10.27 16.01 25.01
N PHE A 339 10.08 14.69 25.12
CA PHE A 339 10.96 13.73 24.46
C PHE A 339 10.94 13.92 22.94
N THR A 340 9.74 14.05 22.35
CA THR A 340 9.58 14.15 20.89
C THR A 340 10.21 15.43 20.36
N ARG A 341 10.04 16.57 21.05
CA ARG A 341 10.71 17.84 20.71
C ARG A 341 12.22 17.73 20.74
N LEU A 342 12.76 17.01 21.71
CA LEU A 342 14.21 16.92 21.91
C LEU A 342 14.88 15.94 20.93
N HIS A 343 14.24 14.79 20.66
CA HIS A 343 14.90 13.67 19.99
C HIS A 343 14.38 13.36 18.58
N LEU A 344 13.18 13.81 18.21
CA LEU A 344 12.58 13.45 16.91
C LEU A 344 12.32 14.67 16.01
N LEU A 345 11.70 15.73 16.53
CA LEU A 345 11.39 16.93 15.74
C LEU A 345 12.60 17.63 15.08
N PRO A 346 13.83 17.64 15.66
CA PRO A 346 14.98 18.26 15.00
C PRO A 346 15.26 17.67 13.61
N HIS A 347 14.92 16.40 13.38
CA HIS A 347 15.13 15.71 12.10
C HIS A 347 14.17 16.14 10.99
N PHE A 348 13.05 16.80 11.32
CA PHE A 348 12.07 17.29 10.35
C PHE A 348 12.47 18.63 9.71
N ARG A 349 13.48 19.29 10.27
CA ARG A 349 13.94 20.62 9.83
C ARG A 349 14.80 20.48 8.58
N TRP A 350 14.30 21.01 7.47
CA TRP A 350 14.99 20.94 6.19
C TRP A 350 16.34 21.67 6.20
N GLU A 351 16.49 22.72 7.01
CA GLU A 351 17.72 23.51 7.09
C GLU A 351 18.86 22.78 7.80
N HIS A 352 18.56 21.70 8.55
CA HIS A 352 19.57 20.93 9.27
C HIS A 352 20.22 19.87 8.37
N ASP A 353 19.39 19.02 7.78
CA ASP A 353 19.81 17.98 6.82
C ASP A 353 18.64 17.66 5.89
N GLU A 354 18.76 18.01 4.60
CA GLU A 354 17.69 17.80 3.62
C GLU A 354 17.40 16.32 3.35
N THR A 355 18.41 15.45 3.44
CA THR A 355 18.22 14.01 3.23
C THR A 355 17.48 13.40 4.42
N GLU A 356 17.85 13.80 5.62
CA GLU A 356 17.17 13.39 6.85
C GLU A 356 15.72 13.88 6.87
N ALA A 357 15.50 15.17 6.60
CA ALA A 357 14.17 15.77 6.54
C ALA A 357 13.28 15.06 5.51
N LEU A 358 13.80 14.82 4.29
CA LEU A 358 13.09 14.06 3.27
C LEU A 358 12.65 12.69 3.79
N ALA A 359 13.57 11.95 4.42
CA ALA A 359 13.28 10.62 4.93
C ALA A 359 12.19 10.62 6.01
N VAL A 360 12.29 11.50 7.02
CA VAL A 360 11.29 11.56 8.09
C VAL A 360 9.94 12.13 7.62
N TRP A 361 9.94 13.06 6.65
CA TRP A 361 8.69 13.53 6.04
C TRP A 361 7.99 12.43 5.23
N GLN A 362 8.75 11.57 4.55
CA GLN A 362 8.20 10.37 3.92
C GLN A 362 7.66 9.38 4.95
N GLY A 363 8.38 9.17 6.06
CA GLY A 363 7.91 8.37 7.19
C GLY A 363 6.60 8.88 7.76
N PHE A 364 6.50 10.18 8.05
CA PHE A 364 5.27 10.82 8.52
C PHE A 364 4.12 10.68 7.52
N GLY A 365 4.39 10.92 6.22
CA GLY A 365 3.40 10.82 5.16
C GLY A 365 2.94 9.38 4.85
N TRP A 366 3.51 8.35 5.47
CA TRP A 366 3.00 6.99 5.36
C TRP A 366 1.63 6.83 6.03
N GLN A 367 1.44 7.47 7.19
CA GLN A 367 0.17 7.53 7.92
C GLN A 367 0.04 8.89 8.63
N PRO A 368 -0.15 9.99 7.88
CA PRO A 368 -0.10 11.32 8.46
C PRO A 368 -1.31 11.53 9.36
N HIS A 369 -1.03 11.75 10.64
CA HIS A 369 -2.02 12.15 11.62
C HIS A 369 -1.55 13.46 12.25
N LEU A 370 -2.46 14.41 12.37
CA LEU A 370 -2.18 15.71 12.95
C LEU A 370 -3.12 15.93 14.12
N ASP A 371 -2.57 16.46 15.20
CA ASP A 371 -3.32 17.05 16.30
C ASP A 371 -2.90 18.53 16.44
N PRO A 372 -3.74 19.39 17.06
CA PRO A 372 -3.46 20.82 17.15
C PRO A 372 -2.14 21.17 17.86
N LEU A 373 -1.70 20.37 18.84
CA LEU A 373 -0.48 20.64 19.58
C LEU A 373 0.75 20.33 18.72
N LEU A 374 0.77 19.16 18.07
CA LEU A 374 1.83 18.81 17.13
C LEU A 374 1.87 19.78 15.95
N TRP A 375 0.72 20.15 15.39
CA TRP A 375 0.63 21.07 14.26
C TRP A 375 1.36 22.40 14.55
N ASN A 376 1.22 22.92 15.76
CA ASN A 376 1.91 24.15 16.16
C ASN A 376 3.43 24.04 16.17
N GLU A 377 3.98 22.84 16.37
CA GLU A 377 5.42 22.59 16.34
C GLU A 377 5.94 22.42 14.92
N ILE A 378 5.18 21.76 14.03
CA ILE A 378 5.71 21.29 12.73
C ILE A 378 5.20 22.09 11.53
N LYS A 379 4.21 22.98 11.67
CA LYS A 379 3.55 23.63 10.51
C LYS A 379 4.49 24.33 9.54
N THR A 380 5.55 24.97 10.05
CA THR A 380 6.53 25.68 9.22
C THR A 380 7.35 24.72 8.37
N ASP A 381 7.89 23.66 8.99
CA ASP A 381 8.68 22.64 8.30
C ASP A 381 7.79 21.80 7.36
N PHE A 382 6.55 21.51 7.77
CA PHE A 382 5.55 20.81 6.97
C PHE A 382 5.20 21.56 5.69
N LEU A 383 4.92 22.87 5.78
CA LEU A 383 4.63 23.68 4.59
C LEU A 383 5.84 23.79 3.65
N SER A 384 7.05 23.63 4.19
CA SER A 384 8.28 23.64 3.40
C SER A 384 8.45 22.39 2.52
N CYS A 385 7.73 21.30 2.80
CA CYS A 385 7.63 20.13 1.92
C CYS A 385 7.13 20.48 0.51
N PHE A 386 6.29 21.52 0.39
CA PHE A 386 5.68 21.94 -0.87
C PHE A 386 6.47 23.04 -1.59
N GLN A 387 7.70 23.32 -1.18
CA GLN A 387 8.59 24.24 -1.91
C GLN A 387 9.12 23.60 -3.19
N GLU A 388 9.60 24.45 -4.10
CA GLU A 388 10.20 24.01 -5.36
C GLU A 388 11.39 23.07 -5.11
N GLY A 389 11.53 22.02 -5.92
CA GLY A 389 12.52 20.96 -5.72
C GLY A 389 12.08 19.91 -4.68
N ARG A 390 11.74 20.31 -3.45
CA ARG A 390 11.39 19.39 -2.35
C ARG A 390 10.13 18.57 -2.64
N ILE A 391 9.11 19.21 -3.21
CA ILE A 391 7.87 18.52 -3.59
C ILE A 391 8.13 17.36 -4.56
N ASN A 392 9.10 17.51 -5.47
CA ASN A 392 9.42 16.45 -6.44
C ASN A 392 10.17 15.28 -5.79
N LEU A 393 10.99 15.55 -4.77
CA LEU A 393 11.74 14.51 -4.05
C LEU A 393 10.84 13.63 -3.18
N LEU A 394 9.72 14.17 -2.69
CA LEU A 394 8.76 13.44 -1.87
C LEU A 394 8.01 12.35 -2.66
N GLY A 395 8.02 12.40 -4.00
CA GLY A 395 7.39 11.39 -4.85
C GLY A 395 5.93 11.13 -4.47
N LYS A 396 5.56 9.86 -4.25
CA LYS A 396 4.17 9.48 -3.92
C LYS A 396 3.69 10.00 -2.57
N THR A 397 4.60 10.35 -1.66
CA THR A 397 4.26 10.86 -0.32
C THR A 397 3.58 12.24 -0.38
N VAL A 398 3.82 13.02 -1.44
CA VAL A 398 3.18 14.34 -1.60
C VAL A 398 1.66 14.24 -1.51
N SER A 399 1.05 13.21 -2.09
CA SER A 399 -0.40 12.98 -2.03
C SER A 399 -0.91 12.86 -0.59
N SER A 400 -0.24 12.07 0.25
CA SER A 400 -0.62 11.92 1.66
C SER A 400 -0.42 13.21 2.44
N LEU A 401 0.67 13.95 2.19
CA LEU A 401 0.92 15.25 2.83
C LEU A 401 -0.09 16.31 2.38
N ALA A 402 -0.51 16.29 1.11
CA ALA A 402 -1.55 17.16 0.58
C ALA A 402 -2.89 16.91 1.28
N GLN A 403 -3.27 15.65 1.51
CA GLN A 403 -4.45 15.29 2.30
C GLN A 403 -4.34 15.78 3.75
N ALA A 404 -3.17 15.64 4.38
CA ALA A 404 -2.93 16.16 5.72
C ALA A 404 -3.01 17.70 5.78
N LEU A 405 -2.58 18.41 4.73
CA LEU A 405 -2.73 19.86 4.63
C LEU A 405 -4.20 20.29 4.56
N ALA A 406 -5.03 19.55 3.80
CA ALA A 406 -6.47 19.76 3.80
C ALA A 406 -7.06 19.52 5.20
N ALA A 407 -6.72 18.41 5.83
CA ALA A 407 -7.16 18.09 7.19
C ALA A 407 -6.80 19.22 8.19
N ALA A 408 -5.56 19.70 8.18
CA ALA A 408 -5.14 20.80 9.05
C ALA A 408 -6.01 22.05 8.88
N GLY A 409 -6.34 22.39 7.63
CA GLY A 409 -7.18 23.56 7.33
C GLY A 409 -8.66 23.37 7.68
N LEU A 410 -9.18 22.13 7.64
CA LEU A 410 -10.56 21.83 7.98
C LEU A 410 -10.79 21.68 9.50
N HIS A 411 -9.79 21.19 10.25
CA HIS A 411 -9.98 20.82 11.66
C HIS A 411 -9.31 21.75 12.68
N PHE A 412 -8.20 22.45 12.34
CA PHE A 412 -7.49 23.30 13.32
C PHE A 412 -7.81 24.79 13.20
N GLY A 413 -8.38 25.19 12.06
CA GLY A 413 -8.81 26.56 11.80
C GLY A 413 -8.02 27.22 10.68
N LEU A 414 -8.72 28.05 9.90
CA LEU A 414 -8.17 28.69 8.71
C LEU A 414 -7.06 29.71 9.01
N ASP A 415 -7.04 30.27 10.22
CA ASP A 415 -6.07 31.29 10.62
C ASP A 415 -4.71 30.71 11.02
N ASP A 416 -4.63 29.40 11.29
CA ASP A 416 -3.38 28.70 11.55
C ASP A 416 -2.55 28.44 10.29
N LEU A 417 -3.15 28.59 9.10
CA LEU A 417 -2.51 28.41 7.81
C LEU A 417 -2.19 29.75 7.14
N PRO A 418 -0.89 30.07 6.92
CA PRO A 418 -0.50 31.29 6.22
C PRO A 418 -0.98 31.27 4.77
N ARG A 419 -1.97 32.13 4.45
CA ARG A 419 -2.71 32.12 3.18
C ARG A 419 -1.82 31.99 1.93
N GLN A 420 -0.80 32.84 1.80
CA GLN A 420 0.06 32.85 0.62
C GLN A 420 0.92 31.59 0.50
N VAL A 421 1.42 31.08 1.63
CA VAL A 421 2.24 29.86 1.66
C VAL A 421 1.40 28.65 1.30
N THR A 422 0.19 28.54 1.87
CA THR A 422 -0.75 27.45 1.59
C THR A 422 -1.24 27.48 0.14
N GLN A 423 -1.61 28.65 -0.39
CA GLN A 423 -1.96 28.79 -1.81
C GLN A 423 -0.80 28.39 -2.72
N GLY A 424 0.42 28.86 -2.42
CA GLY A 424 1.62 28.49 -3.17
C GLY A 424 1.94 27.00 -3.12
N ALA A 425 1.69 26.34 -1.97
CA ALA A 425 1.81 24.89 -1.83
C ALA A 425 0.85 24.15 -2.75
N ILE A 426 -0.44 24.51 -2.73
CA ILE A 426 -1.46 23.88 -3.60
C ILE A 426 -1.15 24.14 -5.08
N SER A 427 -0.74 25.35 -5.44
CA SER A 427 -0.41 25.69 -6.84
C SER A 427 0.77 24.90 -7.41
N ARG A 428 1.69 24.41 -6.56
CA ARG A 428 2.87 23.64 -6.98
C ARG A 428 2.62 22.14 -7.10
N MET A 429 1.52 21.63 -6.52
CA MET A 429 1.13 20.23 -6.66
C MET A 429 0.77 19.91 -8.11
N ASP A 430 1.05 18.67 -8.55
CA ASP A 430 0.54 18.17 -9.82
C ASP A 430 -0.99 17.97 -9.79
N PRO A 431 -1.65 17.84 -10.97
CA PRO A 431 -3.09 17.65 -11.04
C PRO A 431 -3.62 16.46 -10.24
N GLU A 432 -2.89 15.36 -10.21
CA GLU A 432 -3.27 14.11 -9.52
C GLU A 432 -3.26 14.30 -8.01
N THR A 433 -2.26 14.98 -7.47
CA THR A 433 -2.14 15.34 -6.04
C THR A 433 -3.27 16.28 -5.62
N ARG A 434 -3.58 17.31 -6.43
CA ARG A 434 -4.68 18.24 -6.14
C ARG A 434 -6.04 17.55 -6.20
N ALA A 435 -6.25 16.66 -7.17
CA ALA A 435 -7.46 15.84 -7.23
C ALA A 435 -7.56 14.89 -6.03
N GLY A 436 -6.47 14.26 -5.60
CA GLY A 436 -6.41 13.42 -4.41
C GLY A 436 -6.71 14.18 -3.11
N MET A 437 -6.26 15.42 -3.00
CA MET A 437 -6.61 16.33 -1.89
C MET A 437 -8.11 16.64 -1.88
N LEU A 438 -8.71 16.98 -3.03
CA LEU A 438 -10.15 17.23 -3.13
C LEU A 438 -10.98 15.98 -2.83
N HIS A 439 -10.55 14.81 -3.31
CA HIS A 439 -11.24 13.54 -3.03
C HIS A 439 -11.20 13.19 -1.53
N TRP A 440 -10.11 13.52 -0.83
CA TRP A 440 -10.08 13.41 0.63
C TRP A 440 -11.12 14.35 1.29
N ILE A 441 -11.28 15.58 0.78
CA ILE A 441 -12.31 16.53 1.25
C ILE A 441 -13.72 15.99 1.01
N VAL A 442 -13.99 15.34 -0.13
CA VAL A 442 -15.27 14.62 -0.38
C VAL A 442 -15.51 13.59 0.74
N GLY A 443 -14.47 12.83 1.08
CA GLY A 443 -14.52 11.87 2.19
C GLY A 443 -14.84 12.51 3.54
N ALA A 444 -14.23 13.66 3.85
CA ALA A 444 -14.47 14.41 5.08
C ALA A 444 -15.90 14.97 5.14
N LEU A 445 -16.45 15.41 4.00
CA LEU A 445 -17.80 15.94 3.88
C LEU A 445 -18.88 14.84 4.00
N THR A 446 -18.62 13.65 3.46
CA THR A 446 -19.59 12.53 3.46
C THR A 446 -19.56 11.67 4.72
N ARG A 447 -18.41 11.58 5.41
CA ARG A 447 -18.28 10.76 6.63
C ARG A 447 -18.51 11.54 7.92
N GLY A 448 -18.24 12.85 7.92
CA GLY A 448 -18.26 13.68 9.12
C GLY A 448 -17.22 13.26 10.18
N ASP A 449 -16.94 14.15 11.12
CA ASP A 449 -16.20 13.81 12.35
C ASP A 449 -17.11 13.03 13.33
N ASP A 450 -18.42 13.26 13.24
CA ASP A 450 -19.51 12.58 13.94
C ASP A 450 -20.63 12.26 12.95
N GLN A 451 -21.23 11.06 13.01
CA GLN A 451 -22.35 10.62 12.15
C GLN A 451 -23.61 11.52 12.22
N ALA A 452 -23.64 12.50 13.14
CA ALA A 452 -24.75 13.41 13.34
C ALA A 452 -24.61 14.76 12.61
N THR A 453 -23.43 15.09 12.06
CA THR A 453 -23.24 16.34 11.32
C THR A 453 -23.57 16.12 9.86
N ASP A 454 -24.61 16.80 9.40
CA ASP A 454 -25.04 16.74 8.01
C ASP A 454 -24.01 17.39 7.06
N PRO A 455 -23.79 16.85 5.85
CA PRO A 455 -22.86 17.40 4.85
C PRO A 455 -23.04 18.89 4.55
N ASP A 456 -24.26 19.44 4.61
CA ASP A 456 -24.51 20.86 4.35
C ASP A 456 -23.86 21.76 5.41
N THR A 457 -23.84 21.30 6.67
CA THR A 457 -23.19 22.02 7.76
C THR A 457 -21.67 22.00 7.59
N ILE A 458 -21.10 20.84 7.24
CA ILE A 458 -19.66 20.70 6.98
C ILE A 458 -19.23 21.57 5.78
N TRP A 459 -20.05 21.61 4.73
CA TRP A 459 -19.85 22.50 3.59
C TRP A 459 -19.77 23.96 4.02
N ALA A 460 -20.81 24.44 4.72
CA ALA A 460 -20.96 25.84 5.07
C ALA A 460 -19.87 26.33 6.05
N GLU A 461 -19.53 25.52 7.04
CA GLU A 461 -18.62 25.93 8.13
C GLU A 461 -17.15 25.67 7.82
N LYS A 462 -16.82 24.60 7.07
CA LYS A 462 -15.44 24.15 6.88
C LYS A 462 -15.00 24.21 5.41
N VAL A 463 -15.68 23.48 4.52
CA VAL A 463 -15.18 23.25 3.15
C VAL A 463 -15.23 24.52 2.29
N LYS A 464 -16.36 25.22 2.26
CA LYS A 464 -16.49 26.45 1.47
C LYS A 464 -15.50 27.53 1.90
N PRO A 465 -15.38 27.87 3.19
CA PRO A 465 -14.36 28.81 3.66
C PRO A 465 -12.93 28.40 3.28
N TRP A 466 -12.62 27.10 3.38
CA TRP A 466 -11.31 26.57 2.99
C TRP A 466 -11.03 26.76 1.50
N ILE A 467 -11.97 26.37 0.62
CA ILE A 467 -11.84 26.54 -0.84
C ILE A 467 -11.67 28.02 -1.19
N GLN A 468 -12.50 28.90 -0.63
CA GLN A 468 -12.45 30.34 -0.92
C GLN A 468 -11.14 30.98 -0.49
N ARG A 469 -10.54 30.51 0.61
CA ARG A 469 -9.30 31.05 1.17
C ARG A 469 -8.06 30.51 0.50
N PHE A 470 -7.98 29.21 0.24
CA PHE A 470 -6.73 28.52 -0.13
C PHE A 470 -6.70 27.94 -1.54
N TRP A 471 -7.85 27.59 -2.14
CA TRP A 471 -7.82 26.98 -3.47
C TRP A 471 -7.34 27.99 -4.52
N PRO A 472 -6.35 27.65 -5.37
CA PRO A 472 -5.86 28.57 -6.38
C PRO A 472 -6.93 28.95 -7.40
N ARG A 473 -6.95 30.23 -7.80
CA ARG A 473 -7.90 30.73 -8.82
C ARG A 473 -7.28 30.84 -10.21
N ASP A 474 -5.96 30.66 -10.33
CA ASP A 474 -5.23 30.76 -11.58
C ASP A 474 -5.77 29.77 -12.62
N PRO A 475 -6.31 30.23 -13.76
CA PRO A 475 -6.78 29.34 -14.82
C PRO A 475 -5.68 28.44 -15.41
N GLN A 476 -4.40 28.84 -15.33
CA GLN A 476 -3.30 28.09 -15.95
C GLN A 476 -3.03 26.75 -15.27
N ILE A 477 -3.29 26.64 -13.97
CA ILE A 477 -3.02 25.41 -13.24
C ILE A 477 -4.19 24.43 -13.26
N ARG A 478 -5.39 24.87 -13.66
CA ARG A 478 -6.61 24.02 -13.65
C ARG A 478 -6.49 22.86 -14.61
N SER A 479 -6.85 21.67 -14.14
CA SER A 479 -6.84 20.43 -14.90
C SER A 479 -8.23 19.77 -14.93
N PRO A 480 -8.59 19.05 -16.01
CA PRO A 480 -9.77 18.19 -16.01
C PRO A 480 -9.74 17.12 -14.90
N THR A 481 -8.55 16.72 -14.42
CA THR A 481 -8.38 15.74 -13.33
C THR A 481 -9.08 16.14 -12.03
N GLU A 482 -9.15 17.44 -11.75
CA GLU A 482 -9.75 17.98 -10.52
C GLU A 482 -11.28 18.11 -10.61
N ALA A 483 -11.82 18.00 -11.83
CA ALA A 483 -13.21 18.27 -12.08
C ALA A 483 -14.10 17.26 -11.34
N ARG A 484 -13.77 15.97 -11.42
CA ARG A 484 -14.53 14.89 -10.78
C ARG A 484 -14.75 15.13 -9.28
N PRO A 485 -13.70 15.27 -8.46
CA PRO A 485 -13.91 15.48 -7.02
C PRO A 485 -14.59 16.82 -6.71
N LEU A 486 -14.46 17.86 -7.55
CA LEU A 486 -15.25 19.09 -7.39
C LEU A 486 -16.75 18.88 -7.59
N VAL A 487 -17.14 18.00 -8.51
CA VAL A 487 -18.54 17.60 -8.70
C VAL A 487 -19.02 16.75 -7.54
N GLU A 488 -18.22 15.78 -7.10
CA GLU A 488 -18.52 14.96 -5.92
C GLU A 488 -18.73 15.84 -4.66
N ILE A 489 -17.95 16.91 -4.48
CA ILE A 489 -18.15 17.89 -3.39
C ILE A 489 -19.54 18.53 -3.46
N ALA A 490 -19.97 18.97 -4.65
CA ALA A 490 -21.29 19.58 -4.81
C ALA A 490 -22.40 18.55 -4.57
N LEU A 491 -22.32 17.38 -5.23
CA LEU A 491 -23.36 16.36 -5.14
C LEU A 491 -23.55 15.78 -3.74
N ALA A 492 -22.51 15.81 -2.90
CA ALA A 492 -22.57 15.35 -1.54
C ALA A 492 -23.28 16.32 -0.56
N THR A 493 -23.63 17.53 -1.01
CA THR A 493 -24.50 18.47 -0.27
C THR A 493 -25.94 18.34 -0.72
N ASP A 494 -26.89 18.61 0.18
CA ASP A 494 -28.33 18.58 -0.05
C ASP A 494 -28.91 20.01 -0.12
N GLU A 495 -29.32 20.60 1.00
CA GLU A 495 -29.85 21.96 1.05
C GLU A 495 -28.82 23.01 0.58
N ALA A 496 -27.52 22.75 0.76
CA ALA A 496 -26.44 23.64 0.33
C ALA A 496 -26.02 23.44 -1.14
N PHE A 497 -26.68 22.55 -1.89
CA PHE A 497 -26.30 22.20 -3.27
C PHE A 497 -26.15 23.41 -4.19
N GLU A 498 -27.11 24.35 -4.16
CA GLU A 498 -27.05 25.56 -4.99
C GLU A 498 -25.79 26.41 -4.70
N ASP A 499 -25.46 26.57 -3.43
CA ASP A 499 -24.30 27.33 -2.98
C ASP A 499 -22.97 26.59 -3.30
N ALA A 500 -22.98 25.26 -3.17
CA ALA A 500 -21.87 24.40 -3.55
C ALA A 500 -21.56 24.51 -5.04
N VAL A 501 -22.57 24.33 -5.90
CA VAL A 501 -22.46 24.52 -7.36
C VAL A 501 -21.93 25.91 -7.69
N ALA A 502 -22.50 26.96 -7.10
CA ALA A 502 -22.07 28.33 -7.36
C ALA A 502 -20.57 28.55 -7.05
N THR A 503 -20.05 27.88 -6.01
CA THR A 503 -18.65 27.96 -5.59
C THR A 503 -17.74 27.15 -6.53
N VAL A 504 -18.04 25.86 -6.75
CA VAL A 504 -17.14 24.95 -7.46
C VAL A 504 -17.18 25.13 -8.98
N SER A 505 -18.30 25.55 -9.59
CA SER A 505 -18.39 25.72 -11.05
C SER A 505 -17.34 26.67 -11.61
N SER A 506 -16.92 27.66 -10.83
CA SER A 506 -15.88 28.61 -11.25
C SER A 506 -14.46 28.03 -11.29
N LEU A 507 -14.26 26.86 -10.68
CA LEU A 507 -12.98 26.17 -10.52
C LEU A 507 -12.83 25.00 -11.50
N ILE A 508 -13.95 24.47 -12.01
CA ILE A 508 -13.98 23.33 -12.90
C ILE A 508 -13.35 23.66 -14.26
N ARG A 509 -12.57 22.70 -14.77
CA ARG A 509 -12.17 22.63 -16.18
C ARG A 509 -12.90 21.44 -16.82
N PRO A 510 -13.71 21.63 -17.87
CA PRO A 510 -14.48 20.56 -18.51
C PRO A 510 -13.63 19.36 -18.96
N GLY A 511 -14.17 18.15 -18.84
CA GLY A 511 -13.42 16.91 -19.08
C GLY A 511 -14.27 15.66 -19.27
N GLU A 512 -14.55 14.93 -18.18
CA GLU A 512 -15.05 13.54 -18.18
C GLU A 512 -16.60 13.44 -18.19
N ASN A 513 -17.23 13.73 -19.33
CA ASN A 513 -18.69 13.93 -19.40
C ASN A 513 -19.53 12.77 -18.83
N ARG A 514 -19.13 11.51 -19.06
CA ARG A 514 -19.90 10.33 -18.63
C ARG A 514 -20.13 10.31 -17.12
N PHE A 515 -19.08 10.54 -16.32
CA PHE A 515 -19.16 10.46 -14.86
C PHE A 515 -20.20 11.43 -14.28
N VAL A 516 -20.17 12.69 -14.73
CA VAL A 516 -21.08 13.71 -14.17
C VAL A 516 -22.53 13.47 -14.56
N LEU A 517 -22.77 12.98 -15.77
CA LEU A 517 -24.12 12.65 -16.22
C LEU A 517 -24.68 11.48 -15.41
N SER A 518 -23.90 10.41 -15.20
CA SER A 518 -24.35 9.26 -14.42
C SER A 518 -24.62 9.63 -12.96
N GLU A 519 -23.77 10.44 -12.34
CA GLU A 519 -23.95 10.86 -10.94
C GLU A 519 -25.12 11.82 -10.77
N LEU A 520 -25.31 12.77 -11.70
CA LEU A 520 -26.47 13.66 -11.69
C LEU A 520 -27.78 12.88 -11.88
N ALA A 521 -27.82 11.93 -12.83
CA ALA A 521 -28.98 11.08 -13.06
C ALA A 521 -29.34 10.23 -11.83
N ALA A 522 -28.33 9.76 -11.08
CA ALA A 522 -28.53 9.00 -9.84
C ALA A 522 -28.91 9.89 -8.63
N SER A 523 -28.66 11.20 -8.69
CA SER A 523 -28.91 12.13 -7.59
C SER A 523 -30.37 12.59 -7.50
N GLN A 524 -30.79 13.05 -6.32
CA GLN A 524 -32.10 13.70 -6.15
C GLN A 524 -32.12 15.16 -6.63
N HIS A 525 -30.95 15.73 -6.95
CA HIS A 525 -30.76 17.15 -7.30
C HIS A 525 -31.46 17.59 -8.57
N LEU A 526 -31.73 16.66 -9.50
CA LEU A 526 -32.55 16.95 -10.68
C LEU A 526 -33.97 17.36 -10.29
N ASN A 527 -34.50 16.77 -9.22
CA ASN A 527 -35.85 17.00 -8.73
C ASN A 527 -35.95 18.20 -7.81
N THR A 528 -34.99 18.36 -6.90
CA THR A 528 -35.01 19.39 -5.86
C THR A 528 -34.38 20.71 -6.33
N HIS A 529 -33.35 20.64 -7.18
CA HIS A 529 -32.54 21.77 -7.62
C HIS A 529 -32.23 21.75 -9.13
N PRO A 530 -33.25 21.73 -10.03
CA PRO A 530 -33.06 21.56 -11.47
C PRO A 530 -32.19 22.66 -12.11
N ARG A 531 -32.27 23.90 -11.61
CA ARG A 531 -31.45 25.04 -12.07
C ARG A 531 -29.96 24.89 -11.69
N PRO A 532 -29.60 24.68 -10.41
CA PRO A 532 -28.24 24.35 -10.03
C PRO A 532 -27.69 23.11 -10.74
N ALA A 533 -28.50 22.06 -10.92
CA ALA A 533 -28.08 20.86 -11.65
C ALA A 533 -27.72 21.16 -13.12
N LEU A 534 -28.55 21.94 -13.82
CA LEU A 534 -28.25 22.41 -15.18
C LEU A 534 -26.93 23.20 -15.24
N ARG A 535 -26.69 24.07 -14.24
CA ARG A 535 -25.46 24.86 -14.14
C ARG A 535 -24.22 24.01 -13.88
N LEU A 536 -24.33 23.01 -13.00
CA LEU A 536 -23.22 22.08 -12.69
C LEU A 536 -22.87 21.26 -13.92
N MET A 537 -23.89 20.71 -14.61
CA MET A 537 -23.74 20.01 -15.88
C MET A 537 -23.02 20.89 -16.90
N ASP A 538 -23.45 22.15 -17.06
CA ASP A 538 -22.83 23.07 -18.03
C ASP A 538 -21.37 23.37 -17.76
N ALA A 539 -21.01 23.56 -16.48
CA ALA A 539 -19.66 23.86 -16.07
C ALA A 539 -18.68 22.70 -16.37
N PHE A 540 -19.20 21.48 -16.48
CA PHE A 540 -18.38 20.28 -16.58
C PHE A 540 -18.34 19.66 -17.98
N LEU A 541 -19.45 19.72 -18.71
CA LEU A 541 -19.54 19.09 -20.02
C LEU A 541 -18.63 19.77 -21.04
N SER A 542 -17.81 18.97 -21.71
CA SER A 542 -17.01 19.40 -22.85
C SER A 542 -17.59 18.84 -24.15
N PRO A 543 -18.02 19.69 -25.12
CA PRO A 543 -18.46 19.24 -26.45
C PRO A 543 -17.44 18.34 -27.17
N ASN A 544 -16.16 18.54 -26.85
CA ASN A 544 -15.02 17.85 -27.46
C ASN A 544 -14.56 16.62 -26.67
N SER A 545 -15.28 16.20 -25.62
CA SER A 545 -14.95 14.97 -24.89
C SER A 545 -15.02 13.76 -25.83
N PRO A 546 -14.01 12.86 -25.81
CA PRO A 546 -14.03 11.63 -26.61
C PRO A 546 -15.05 10.60 -26.10
N SER A 547 -15.45 10.68 -24.82
CA SER A 547 -16.41 9.77 -24.19
C SER A 547 -17.69 10.51 -23.83
N TRP A 548 -18.81 9.98 -24.31
CA TRP A 548 -20.17 10.46 -24.05
C TRP A 548 -21.07 9.31 -23.57
N ALA A 549 -22.03 9.66 -22.73
CA ALA A 549 -23.19 8.84 -22.42
C ALA A 549 -24.42 9.67 -22.79
N PHE A 550 -24.88 9.54 -24.04
CA PHE A 550 -25.99 10.34 -24.56
C PHE A 550 -27.32 9.95 -23.92
N ASP A 551 -27.49 8.68 -23.55
CA ASP A 551 -28.65 8.21 -22.79
C ASP A 551 -28.72 8.92 -21.43
N ASP A 552 -27.62 8.95 -20.67
CA ASP A 552 -27.55 9.70 -19.40
C ASP A 552 -27.77 11.20 -19.60
N LEU A 553 -27.30 11.79 -20.70
CA LEU A 553 -27.57 13.20 -21.04
C LEU A 553 -29.07 13.44 -21.27
N ARG A 554 -29.74 12.55 -21.99
CA ARG A 554 -31.18 12.63 -22.23
C ARG A 554 -31.96 12.48 -20.93
N ASP A 555 -31.61 11.50 -20.10
CA ASP A 555 -32.24 11.27 -18.79
C ASP A 555 -32.09 12.50 -17.88
N VAL A 556 -30.91 13.11 -17.83
CA VAL A 556 -30.67 14.34 -17.06
C VAL A 556 -31.52 15.51 -17.58
N LEU A 557 -31.56 15.73 -18.90
CA LEU A 557 -32.35 16.83 -19.50
C LEU A 557 -33.86 16.64 -19.29
N ASP A 558 -34.35 15.41 -19.45
CA ASP A 558 -35.77 15.08 -19.26
C ASP A 558 -36.15 15.19 -17.78
N GLY A 559 -35.27 14.76 -16.86
CA GLY A 559 -35.41 14.98 -15.42
C GLY A 559 -35.54 16.46 -15.06
N ILE A 560 -34.62 17.30 -15.57
CA ILE A 560 -34.67 18.77 -15.34
C ILE A 560 -35.99 19.38 -15.81
N LEU A 561 -36.50 18.98 -16.99
CA LEU A 561 -37.76 19.49 -17.52
C LEU A 561 -38.99 18.97 -16.78
N ALA A 562 -38.95 17.72 -16.28
CA ALA A 562 -40.03 17.17 -15.47
C ALA A 562 -40.21 17.98 -14.17
N SER A 563 -39.10 18.47 -13.60
CA SER A 563 -39.09 19.23 -12.35
C SER A 563 -39.32 20.74 -12.53
N ASP A 564 -38.71 21.38 -13.53
CA ASP A 564 -38.96 22.79 -13.88
C ASP A 564 -39.13 22.96 -15.42
N PRO A 565 -40.37 22.90 -15.92
CA PRO A 565 -40.66 23.06 -17.35
C PRO A 565 -40.24 24.42 -17.93
N THR A 566 -40.03 25.44 -17.09
CA THR A 566 -39.63 26.78 -17.55
C THR A 566 -38.20 26.80 -18.10
N LEU A 567 -37.36 25.83 -17.73
CA LEU A 567 -35.98 25.69 -18.21
C LEU A 567 -35.87 25.27 -19.67
N ARG A 568 -36.98 24.87 -20.31
CA ARG A 568 -36.98 24.59 -21.76
C ARG A 568 -36.48 25.77 -22.60
N ASN A 569 -36.74 27.00 -22.13
CA ASN A 569 -36.32 28.22 -22.81
C ASN A 569 -34.97 28.75 -22.30
N ASP A 570 -34.32 28.05 -21.37
CA ASP A 570 -33.00 28.43 -20.89
C ASP A 570 -31.96 28.20 -22.00
N PRO A 571 -31.08 29.19 -22.31
CA PRO A 571 -30.08 29.05 -23.36
C PRO A 571 -29.13 27.86 -23.17
N VAL A 572 -28.80 27.51 -21.93
CA VAL A 572 -27.92 26.37 -21.60
C VAL A 572 -28.64 25.06 -21.90
N PHE A 573 -29.90 24.96 -21.48
CA PHE A 573 -30.74 23.79 -21.75
C PHE A 573 -30.89 23.59 -23.27
N ALA A 574 -31.30 24.63 -23.99
CA ALA A 574 -31.51 24.57 -25.43
C ALA A 574 -30.23 24.20 -26.20
N ARG A 575 -29.06 24.63 -25.73
CA ARG A 575 -27.77 24.25 -26.31
C ARG A 575 -27.52 22.75 -26.15
N TRP A 576 -27.71 22.19 -24.97
CA TRP A 576 -27.44 20.76 -24.73
C TRP A 576 -28.49 19.83 -25.34
N ASP A 577 -29.77 20.20 -25.30
CA ASP A 577 -30.85 19.47 -25.99
C ASP A 577 -30.64 19.50 -27.52
N GLY A 578 -30.24 20.64 -28.07
CA GLY A 578 -29.86 20.74 -29.48
C GLY A 578 -28.60 19.95 -29.84
N PHE A 579 -27.60 19.93 -28.95
CA PHE A 579 -26.36 19.17 -29.14
C PHE A 579 -26.60 17.65 -29.18
N GLU A 580 -27.43 17.13 -28.26
CA GLU A 580 -27.80 15.72 -28.24
C GLU A 580 -28.60 15.34 -29.50
N ARG A 581 -29.59 16.15 -29.88
CA ARG A 581 -30.46 15.89 -31.04
C ARG A 581 -29.77 16.02 -32.39
N ALA A 582 -28.69 16.79 -32.45
CA ALA A 582 -27.88 16.90 -33.66
C ALA A 582 -26.96 15.68 -33.89
N ARG A 583 -26.89 14.75 -32.93
CA ARG A 583 -26.08 13.54 -32.99
C ARG A 583 -26.90 12.23 -33.02
N ALA A 584 -28.16 12.25 -32.58
CA ALA A 584 -29.15 11.21 -32.87
C ALA A 584 -29.59 11.28 -34.34
#